data_AF-A0A2V7T381-F1
#
_entry.id   AF-A0A2V7T381-F1
#
_cell.length_a   1.000
_cell.length_b   1.000
_cell.length_c   1.000
_cell.angle_alpha   90.00
_cell.angle_beta   90.00
_cell.angle_gamma   90.00
#
_symmetry.space_group_name_H-M   'P 1'
#
loop_
_entity.id
_entity.type
_entity.pdbx_description
1 polymer ?
#
loop_
_entity_poly.entity_id
_entity_poly.type
_entity_poly.pdbx_seq_one_letter_code
_entity_poly.pdbx_strand_id
1 'polypeptide(L)'
;MTGAEREAFALRVMKEVRRWPGVQMRTHVNPLAEDPDDGIEFRLYGRQIGHVHHDCSVHVSLTRALKQTVIEQGLALPLVQAGSPAWVAFLPEIPEDAQRVIWLLRLNYVRLRRQRLSPDAAAASELLREHEGALGELTPSIATVLQRTQARAPRPLPPMT
;
A
#
# COMPACT_ATOMS: atom_id res chain seq x y z
N MET A 1 1.89 -10.29 -19.69
CA MET A 1 0.66 -9.51 -19.96
C MET A 1 0.71 -8.78 -21.29
N THR A 2 -0.36 -8.82 -22.06
CA THR A 2 -0.63 -7.96 -23.24
C THR A 2 -0.91 -6.51 -22.81
N GLY A 3 -1.04 -5.59 -23.77
CA GLY A 3 -1.43 -4.20 -23.48
C GLY A 3 -2.79 -4.09 -22.78
N ALA A 4 -3.81 -4.82 -23.28
CA ALA A 4 -5.16 -4.83 -22.71
C ALA A 4 -5.18 -5.45 -21.30
N GLU A 5 -4.37 -6.50 -21.06
CA GLU A 5 -4.24 -7.11 -19.74
C GLU A 5 -3.59 -6.15 -18.73
N ARG A 6 -2.57 -5.40 -19.16
CA ARG A 6 -1.93 -4.34 -18.34
C ARG A 6 -2.90 -3.24 -17.97
N GLU A 7 -3.68 -2.77 -18.95
CA GLU A 7 -4.72 -1.78 -18.71
C GLU A 7 -5.78 -2.30 -17.72
N ALA A 8 -6.27 -3.53 -17.92
CA ALA A 8 -7.26 -4.13 -17.03
C ALA A 8 -6.74 -4.26 -15.58
N PHE A 9 -5.49 -4.68 -15.39
CA PHE A 9 -4.82 -4.71 -14.09
C PHE A 9 -4.77 -3.31 -13.45
N ALA A 10 -4.20 -2.33 -14.14
CA ALA A 10 -4.00 -0.99 -13.61
C ALA A 10 -5.33 -0.32 -13.26
N LEU A 11 -6.34 -0.43 -14.13
CA LEU A 11 -7.69 0.07 -13.89
C LEU A 11 -8.34 -0.58 -12.68
N ARG A 12 -8.18 -1.90 -12.49
CA ARG A 12 -8.73 -2.61 -11.32
C ARG A 12 -8.11 -2.11 -10.02
N VAL A 13 -6.78 -1.96 -9.98
CA VAL A 13 -6.07 -1.44 -8.80
C VAL A 13 -6.50 -0.01 -8.51
N MET A 14 -6.45 0.89 -9.50
CA MET A 14 -6.83 2.30 -9.32
C MET A 14 -8.30 2.46 -8.92
N LYS A 15 -9.22 1.72 -9.56
CA LYS A 15 -10.66 1.79 -9.28
C LYS A 15 -10.99 1.35 -7.86
N GLU A 16 -10.28 0.37 -7.33
CA GLU A 16 -10.44 -0.09 -5.95
C GLU A 16 -9.82 0.91 -4.97
N VAL A 17 -8.55 1.24 -5.13
CA VAL A 17 -7.80 2.04 -4.15
C VAL A 17 -8.34 3.47 -4.04
N ARG A 18 -8.85 4.05 -5.13
CA ARG A 18 -9.50 5.38 -5.10
C ARG A 18 -10.78 5.43 -4.27
N ARG A 19 -11.42 4.27 -4.03
CA ARG A 19 -12.66 4.19 -3.23
C ARG A 19 -12.38 4.16 -1.75
N TRP A 20 -11.14 3.84 -1.35
CA TRP A 20 -10.76 3.85 0.05
C TRP A 20 -10.85 5.28 0.58
N PRO A 21 -11.63 5.52 1.64
CA PRO A 21 -11.83 6.87 2.16
C PRO A 21 -10.50 7.61 2.36
N GLY A 22 -10.47 8.91 2.03
CA GLY A 22 -9.31 9.78 2.23
C GLY A 22 -8.07 9.48 1.37
N VAL A 23 -8.12 8.48 0.47
CA VAL A 23 -7.04 8.25 -0.49
C VAL A 23 -7.08 9.30 -1.60
N GLN A 24 -5.92 9.85 -1.91
CA GLN A 24 -5.68 10.76 -3.03
C GLN A 24 -4.82 10.06 -4.07
N MET A 25 -5.15 10.26 -5.35
CA MET A 25 -4.31 9.84 -6.48
C MET A 25 -3.52 11.04 -7.00
N ARG A 26 -2.25 10.84 -7.33
CA ARG A 26 -1.39 11.82 -8.01
C ARG A 26 -0.53 11.12 -9.04
N THR A 27 -0.02 11.87 -10.01
CA THR A 27 1.06 11.41 -10.89
C THR A 27 2.26 11.01 -10.03
N HIS A 28 2.78 9.81 -10.26
CA HIS A 28 4.04 9.37 -9.70
C HIS A 28 5.17 9.88 -10.61
N VAL A 29 6.15 10.55 -10.01
CA VAL A 29 7.26 11.15 -10.75
C VAL A 29 8.57 10.48 -10.41
N ASN A 30 9.31 10.06 -11.42
CA ASN A 30 10.69 9.59 -11.30
C ASN A 30 11.65 10.62 -11.92
N PRO A 31 12.28 11.49 -11.11
CA PRO A 31 13.09 12.59 -11.63
C PRO A 31 14.41 12.12 -12.28
N LEU A 32 14.72 10.82 -12.21
CA LEU A 32 15.91 10.22 -12.82
C LEU A 32 15.60 9.55 -14.17
N ALA A 33 14.32 9.44 -14.54
CA ALA A 33 13.89 8.88 -15.82
C ALA A 33 13.89 9.97 -16.91
N GLU A 34 14.00 9.55 -18.17
CA GLU A 34 13.92 10.44 -19.34
C GLU A 34 12.53 11.10 -19.43
N ASP A 35 11.47 10.31 -19.23
CA ASP A 35 10.13 10.81 -18.95
C ASP A 35 9.90 10.80 -17.43
N PRO A 36 9.72 11.97 -16.80
CA PRO A 36 9.49 12.04 -15.36
C PRO A 36 8.14 11.45 -14.96
N ASP A 37 7.15 11.35 -15.86
CA ASP A 37 5.88 10.69 -15.56
C ASP A 37 6.07 9.16 -15.54
N ASP A 38 5.96 8.57 -14.34
CA ASP A 38 6.24 7.16 -14.10
C ASP A 38 5.05 6.45 -13.45
N GLY A 39 3.83 6.97 -13.65
CA GLY A 39 2.59 6.29 -13.29
C GLY A 39 1.76 7.03 -12.23
N ILE A 40 1.13 6.30 -11.32
CA ILE A 40 0.14 6.85 -10.39
C ILE A 40 0.42 6.43 -8.96
N GLU A 41 0.56 7.42 -8.07
CA GLU A 41 0.73 7.21 -6.64
C GLU A 41 -0.56 7.38 -5.84
N PHE A 42 -0.71 6.54 -4.82
CA PHE A 42 -1.80 6.61 -3.85
C PHE A 42 -1.28 7.20 -2.54
N ARG A 43 -1.99 8.18 -1.98
CA ARG A 43 -1.59 8.85 -0.75
C ARG A 43 -2.73 8.90 0.26
N LEU A 44 -2.38 8.82 1.54
CA LEU A 44 -3.29 9.03 2.65
C LEU A 44 -2.60 9.90 3.72
N TYR A 45 -3.28 10.98 4.15
CA TYR A 45 -2.75 11.97 5.09
C TYR A 45 -1.36 12.51 4.68
N GLY A 46 -1.16 12.76 3.39
CA GLY A 46 0.11 13.24 2.84
C GLY A 46 1.22 12.18 2.74
N ARG A 47 0.98 10.93 3.14
CA ARG A 47 1.96 9.83 3.06
C ARG A 47 1.60 8.87 1.93
N GLN A 48 2.60 8.43 1.17
CA GLN A 48 2.40 7.48 0.08
C GLN A 48 2.07 6.08 0.65
N ILE A 49 1.01 5.48 0.10
CA ILE A 49 0.62 4.09 0.33
C ILE A 49 1.48 3.17 -0.54
N GLY A 50 1.55 3.52 -1.83
CA GLY A 50 2.29 2.87 -2.89
C GLY A 50 2.00 3.57 -4.22
N HIS A 51 2.49 3.01 -5.33
CA HIS A 51 2.24 3.52 -6.67
C HIS A 51 2.29 2.40 -7.71
N VAL A 52 1.53 2.57 -8.79
CA VAL A 52 1.55 1.69 -9.98
C VAL A 52 2.30 2.42 -11.07
N HIS A 53 3.33 1.78 -11.62
CA HIS A 53 4.09 2.28 -12.76
C HIS A 53 3.34 2.06 -14.08
N HIS A 54 3.77 2.75 -15.14
CA HIS A 54 3.24 2.55 -16.49
C HIS A 54 3.44 1.12 -17.01
N ASP A 55 4.50 0.43 -16.56
CA ASP A 55 4.77 -0.97 -16.89
C ASP A 55 3.95 -1.98 -16.05
N CYS A 56 3.08 -1.48 -15.17
CA CYS A 56 2.27 -2.20 -14.19
C CYS A 56 3.03 -2.81 -13.01
N SER A 57 4.34 -2.60 -12.89
CA SER A 57 5.02 -2.87 -11.63
C SER A 57 4.44 -1.97 -10.53
N VAL A 58 4.37 -2.50 -9.30
CA VAL A 58 3.78 -1.79 -8.18
C VAL A 58 4.76 -1.74 -7.03
N HIS A 59 5.07 -0.54 -6.57
CA HIS A 59 5.87 -0.36 -5.37
C HIS A 59 4.96 -0.01 -4.19
N VAL A 60 5.16 -0.71 -3.07
CA VAL A 60 4.35 -0.54 -1.87
C VAL A 60 5.24 -0.05 -0.72
N SER A 61 4.82 1.04 -0.09
CA SER A 61 5.48 1.57 1.09
C SER A 61 5.00 0.80 2.32
N LEU A 62 5.91 0.24 3.10
CA LEU A 62 5.64 -0.59 4.28
C LEU A 62 6.51 -0.13 5.45
N THR A 63 6.49 -0.88 6.55
CA THR A 63 7.53 -0.81 7.59
C THR A 63 8.57 -1.87 7.31
N ARG A 64 9.77 -1.77 7.92
CA ARG A 64 10.80 -2.82 7.82
C ARG A 64 10.25 -4.19 8.24
N ALA A 65 9.46 -4.25 9.31
CA ALA A 65 8.86 -5.49 9.80
C ALA A 65 7.86 -6.08 8.78
N LEU A 66 6.95 -5.26 8.24
CA LEU A 66 6.01 -5.72 7.23
C LEU A 66 6.72 -6.14 5.93
N LYS A 67 7.71 -5.36 5.47
CA LYS A 67 8.58 -5.71 4.33
C LYS A 67 9.19 -7.09 4.51
N GLN A 68 9.81 -7.34 5.65
CA GLN A 68 10.44 -8.63 5.94
C GLN A 68 9.40 -9.76 5.85
N THR A 69 8.27 -9.61 6.52
CA THR A 69 7.20 -10.63 6.53
C THR A 69 6.63 -10.91 5.15
N VAL A 70 6.35 -9.90 4.32
CA VAL A 70 5.79 -10.12 2.97
C VAL A 70 6.81 -10.75 2.02
N ILE A 71 8.11 -10.44 2.17
CA ILE A 71 9.18 -11.07 1.38
C ILE A 71 9.36 -12.53 1.80
N GLU A 72 9.42 -12.83 3.10
CA GLU A 72 9.56 -14.20 3.61
C GLU A 72 8.40 -15.10 3.19
N GLN A 73 7.21 -14.54 3.03
CA GLN A 73 6.02 -15.26 2.56
C GLN A 73 5.89 -15.31 1.03
N GLY A 74 6.85 -14.76 0.28
CA GLY A 74 6.82 -14.74 -1.18
C GLY A 74 5.70 -13.88 -1.78
N LEU A 75 5.13 -12.95 -1.00
CA LEU A 75 4.03 -12.08 -1.44
C LEU A 75 4.51 -10.86 -2.22
N ALA A 76 5.77 -10.47 -2.04
CA ALA A 76 6.39 -9.35 -2.72
C ALA A 76 7.91 -9.53 -2.84
N LEU A 77 8.52 -8.79 -3.75
CA LEU A 77 9.96 -8.80 -4.01
C LEU A 77 10.67 -7.67 -3.24
N PRO A 78 11.95 -7.85 -2.89
CA PRO A 78 12.76 -6.77 -2.34
C PRO A 78 12.94 -5.65 -3.38
N LEU A 79 12.57 -4.42 -3.02
CA LEU A 79 12.97 -3.25 -3.80
C LEU A 79 14.30 -2.71 -3.26
N VAL A 80 15.40 -3.04 -3.96
CA VAL A 80 16.78 -2.70 -3.55
C VAL A 80 17.15 -1.26 -3.92
N GLN A 81 16.64 -0.75 -5.04
CA GLN A 81 17.04 0.53 -5.64
C GLN A 81 16.39 1.76 -4.97
N ALA A 82 15.33 1.61 -4.17
CA ALA A 82 14.61 2.75 -3.60
C ALA A 82 15.32 3.47 -2.45
N GLY A 83 16.56 3.09 -2.09
CA GLY A 83 17.34 3.69 -0.99
C GLY A 83 16.67 3.62 0.40
N SER A 84 15.52 2.94 0.52
CA SER A 84 14.65 2.97 1.68
C SER A 84 14.32 1.57 2.16
N PRO A 85 14.50 1.27 3.46
CA PRO A 85 14.27 -0.06 4.03
C PRO A 85 12.78 -0.45 4.11
N ALA A 86 11.89 0.39 3.59
CA ALA A 86 10.45 0.30 3.77
C ALA A 86 9.71 -0.13 2.50
N TRP A 87 10.37 -0.28 1.36
CA TRP A 87 9.68 -0.55 0.10
C TRP A 87 9.84 -1.98 -0.39
N VAL A 88 8.78 -2.48 -1.03
CA VAL A 88 8.73 -3.75 -1.76
C VAL A 88 8.19 -3.51 -3.17
N ALA A 89 8.53 -4.42 -4.08
CA ALA A 89 8.02 -4.44 -5.44
C ALA A 89 7.05 -5.62 -5.62
N PHE A 90 6.04 -5.42 -6.44
CA PHE A 90 5.11 -6.44 -6.89
C PHE A 90 5.06 -6.39 -8.41
N LEU A 91 5.32 -7.52 -9.05
CA LEU A 91 5.34 -7.66 -10.50
C LEU A 91 4.15 -8.54 -10.89
N PRO A 92 3.08 -7.99 -11.49
CA PRO A 92 1.94 -8.80 -11.91
C PRO A 92 2.31 -9.65 -13.14
N GLU A 93 1.84 -10.88 -13.15
CA GLU A 93 1.98 -11.81 -14.27
C GLU A 93 0.67 -11.90 -15.07
N ILE A 94 -0.47 -11.75 -14.39
CA ILE A 94 -1.83 -11.81 -14.94
C ILE A 94 -2.73 -10.69 -14.37
N PRO A 95 -3.79 -10.28 -15.07
CA PRO A 95 -4.70 -9.23 -14.58
C PRO A 95 -5.31 -9.49 -13.19
N GLU A 96 -5.51 -10.75 -12.84
CA GLU A 96 -6.09 -11.19 -11.57
C GLU A 96 -5.19 -10.88 -10.37
N ASP A 97 -3.88 -10.69 -10.60
CA ASP A 97 -2.92 -10.26 -9.59
C ASP A 97 -3.26 -8.91 -8.96
N ALA A 98 -4.16 -8.14 -9.57
CA ALA A 98 -4.72 -6.93 -8.99
C ALA A 98 -5.22 -7.18 -7.56
N GLN A 99 -5.84 -8.32 -7.26
CA GLN A 99 -6.32 -8.61 -5.91
C GLN A 99 -5.17 -8.71 -4.88
N ARG A 100 -4.05 -9.32 -5.27
CA ARG A 100 -2.87 -9.50 -4.41
C ARG A 100 -2.22 -8.15 -4.12
N VAL A 101 -2.06 -7.31 -5.13
CA VAL A 101 -1.45 -6.00 -4.93
C VAL A 101 -2.35 -5.01 -4.19
N ILE A 102 -3.67 -5.06 -4.43
CA ILE A 102 -4.67 -4.32 -3.65
C ILE A 102 -4.54 -4.70 -2.17
N TRP A 103 -4.36 -5.98 -1.87
CA TRP A 103 -4.13 -6.43 -0.50
C TRP A 103 -2.83 -5.87 0.09
N LEU A 104 -1.72 -5.86 -0.66
CA LEU A 104 -0.44 -5.25 -0.21
C LEU A 104 -0.59 -3.75 0.08
N LEU A 105 -1.26 -3.00 -0.82
CA LEU A 105 -1.54 -1.58 -0.62
C LEU A 105 -2.42 -1.36 0.62
N ARG A 106 -3.37 -2.28 0.89
CA ARG A 106 -4.28 -2.20 2.03
C ARG A 106 -3.54 -2.33 3.36
N LEU A 107 -2.46 -3.10 3.42
CA LEU A 107 -1.60 -3.18 4.63
C LEU A 107 -1.17 -1.79 5.10
N ASN A 108 -0.67 -0.98 4.17
CA ASN A 108 -0.17 0.34 4.52
C ASN A 108 -1.31 1.34 4.77
N TYR A 109 -2.41 1.24 4.03
CA TYR A 109 -3.60 2.04 4.27
C TYR A 109 -4.17 1.84 5.68
N VAL A 110 -4.39 0.58 6.10
CA VAL A 110 -4.85 0.23 7.46
C VAL A 110 -3.88 0.77 8.51
N ARG A 111 -2.58 0.54 8.31
CA ARG A 111 -1.53 1.04 9.23
C ARG A 111 -1.58 2.56 9.38
N LEU A 112 -1.67 3.30 8.28
CA LEU A 112 -1.72 4.76 8.28
C LEU A 112 -2.99 5.30 8.94
N ARG A 113 -4.14 4.66 8.73
CA ARG A 113 -5.39 5.01 9.40
C ARG A 113 -5.34 4.75 10.89
N ARG A 114 -4.87 3.58 11.32
CA ARG A 114 -4.77 3.25 12.76
C ARG A 114 -3.85 4.20 13.50
N GLN A 115 -2.78 4.68 12.86
CA GLN A 115 -1.89 5.71 13.43
C GLN A 115 -2.57 7.06 13.72
N ARG A 116 -3.77 7.33 13.18
CA ARG A 116 -4.54 8.56 13.44
C ARG A 116 -5.57 8.44 14.53
N LEU A 117 -5.82 7.22 15.02
CA LEU A 117 -6.89 6.96 15.97
C LEU A 117 -6.31 6.57 17.33
N SER A 118 -7.02 6.88 18.40
CA SER A 118 -6.78 6.22 19.68
C SER A 118 -7.11 4.73 19.57
N PRO A 119 -6.61 3.88 20.49
CA PRO A 119 -6.97 2.46 20.50
C PRO A 119 -8.48 2.21 20.50
N ASP A 120 -9.25 2.96 21.31
CA ASP A 120 -10.71 2.82 21.39
C ASP A 120 -11.41 3.24 20.10
N ALA A 121 -10.99 4.36 19.51
CA ALA A 121 -11.54 4.82 18.23
C ALA A 121 -11.20 3.86 17.08
N ALA A 122 -10.01 3.26 17.10
CA ALA A 122 -9.64 2.23 16.13
C ALA A 122 -10.51 0.97 16.30
N ALA A 123 -10.74 0.51 17.53
CA ALA A 123 -11.57 -0.65 17.83
C ALA A 123 -13.04 -0.44 17.44
N ALA A 124 -13.57 0.78 17.62
CA ALA A 124 -14.94 1.16 17.28
C ALA A 124 -15.15 1.41 15.77
N SER A 125 -14.09 1.67 15.00
CA SER A 125 -14.18 2.02 13.58
C SER A 125 -14.59 0.84 12.68
N GLU A 126 -15.80 0.91 12.12
CA GLU A 126 -16.30 -0.07 11.16
C GLU A 126 -15.46 -0.12 9.87
N LEU A 127 -15.07 1.05 9.36
CA LEU A 127 -14.17 1.16 8.21
C LEU A 127 -12.86 0.39 8.43
N LEU A 128 -12.26 0.51 9.61
CA LEU A 128 -11.04 -0.23 9.90
C LEU A 128 -11.30 -1.72 10.01
N ARG A 129 -12.39 -2.14 10.66
CA ARG A 129 -12.75 -3.56 10.75
C ARG A 129 -12.97 -4.18 9.38
N GLU A 130 -13.65 -3.48 8.46
CA GLU A 130 -13.85 -3.93 7.09
C GLU A 130 -12.51 -4.16 6.37
N HIS A 131 -11.64 -3.14 6.39
CA HIS A 131 -10.34 -3.24 5.72
C HIS A 131 -9.37 -4.23 6.39
N GLU A 132 -9.43 -4.40 7.71
CA GLU A 132 -8.66 -5.43 8.43
C GLU A 132 -9.21 -6.84 8.16
N GLY A 133 -10.54 -6.99 8.07
CA GLY A 133 -11.18 -8.25 7.67
C GLY A 133 -10.72 -8.70 6.28
N ALA A 134 -10.72 -7.77 5.31
CA ALA A 134 -10.21 -8.02 3.97
C ALA A 134 -8.71 -8.35 3.92
N LEU A 135 -7.95 -8.10 4.99
CA LEU A 135 -6.55 -8.54 5.09
C LEU A 135 -6.41 -9.97 5.60
N GLY A 136 -7.30 -10.39 6.52
CA GLY A 136 -7.27 -11.71 7.14
C GLY A 136 -7.58 -12.87 6.18
N GLU A 137 -8.28 -12.58 5.07
CA GLU A 137 -8.65 -13.58 4.06
C GLU A 137 -7.45 -14.16 3.30
N LEU A 138 -6.36 -13.40 3.15
CA LEU A 138 -5.19 -13.84 2.38
C LEU A 138 -4.07 -14.40 3.28
N THR A 139 -3.78 -13.77 4.43
CA THR A 139 -2.76 -14.27 5.38
C THR A 139 -3.01 -13.80 6.84
N PRO A 140 -3.36 -14.68 7.79
CA PRO A 140 -3.64 -14.29 9.19
C PRO A 140 -2.44 -13.73 9.98
N SER A 141 -1.22 -14.17 9.67
CA SER A 141 -0.01 -13.75 10.41
C SER A 141 0.30 -12.26 10.25
N ILE A 142 -0.04 -11.68 9.10
CA ILE A 142 0.26 -10.28 8.78
C ILE A 142 -0.68 -9.31 9.51
N ALA A 143 -1.94 -9.72 9.75
CA ALA A 143 -2.87 -8.96 10.59
C ALA A 143 -2.30 -8.75 12.01
N THR A 144 -1.66 -9.77 12.58
CA THR A 144 -1.00 -9.69 13.89
C THR A 144 0.17 -8.70 13.88
N VAL A 145 0.99 -8.67 12.81
CA VAL A 145 2.10 -7.70 12.68
C VAL A 145 1.56 -6.27 12.62
N LEU A 146 0.46 -6.04 11.91
CA LEU A 146 -0.18 -4.72 11.84
C LEU A 146 -0.62 -4.22 13.21
N GLN A 147 -1.23 -5.08 14.04
CA GLN A 147 -1.63 -4.73 15.40
C GLN A 147 -0.42 -4.35 16.27
N ARG A 148 0.69 -5.11 16.18
CA ARG A 148 1.91 -4.85 16.98
C ARG A 148 2.61 -3.55 16.62
N THR A 149 2.63 -3.16 15.33
CA THR A 149 3.31 -1.94 14.87
C THR A 149 2.70 -0.63 15.40
N GLN A 150 1.59 -0.70 16.14
CA GLN A 150 0.85 0.44 16.68
C GLN A 150 1.10 0.72 18.16
N ALA A 151 1.74 -0.19 18.90
CA ALA A 151 1.97 0.00 20.33
C ALA A 151 2.92 1.18 20.67
N ARG A 152 3.41 1.92 19.66
CA ARG A 152 4.07 3.22 19.85
C ARG A 152 3.04 4.34 19.72
N ALA A 153 2.99 5.22 20.73
CA ALA A 153 2.12 6.39 20.77
C ALA A 153 2.12 7.15 19.42
N PRO A 154 0.95 7.64 18.96
CA PRO A 154 0.86 8.38 17.71
C PRO A 154 1.80 9.58 17.73
N ARG A 155 2.66 9.71 16.72
CA ARG A 155 3.50 10.89 16.56
C ARG A 155 2.59 12.08 16.23
N PRO A 156 2.65 13.21 16.96
CA PRO A 156 1.87 14.39 16.64
C PRO A 156 2.09 14.82 15.19
N LEU A 157 1.06 15.38 14.56
CA LEU A 157 1.21 16.01 13.25
C LEU A 157 2.22 17.16 13.34
N PRO A 158 3.09 17.36 12.33
CA PRO A 158 3.69 18.67 12.15
C PRO A 158 2.55 19.69 11.93
N PRO A 159 2.67 20.90 12.50
CA PRO A 159 1.67 21.95 12.29
C PRO A 159 1.52 22.21 10.79
N MET A 160 0.30 22.43 10.33
CA MET A 160 0.05 22.92 8.98
C MET A 160 0.52 24.38 8.93
N THR A 161 1.69 24.61 8.35
CA THR A 161 2.19 25.93 7.95
C THR A 161 1.65 26.31 6.59
#